data_AF-A0A2H3AU28-F1
#
_entry.id   AF-A0A2H3AU28-F1
#
_cell.length_a   1.000
_cell.length_b   1.000
_cell.length_c   1.000
_cell.angle_alpha   90.00
_cell.angle_beta   90.00
_cell.angle_gamma   90.00
#
_symmetry.space_group_name_H-M   'P 1'
#
loop_
_entity.id
_entity.type
_entity.pdbx_description
1 polymer ?
#
loop_
_entity_poly.entity_id
_entity_poly.type
_entity_poly.pdbx_seq_one_letter_code
_entity_poly.pdbx_strand_id
1 'polypeptide(L)'
;MRPPLLVCILVVPFIVSGAAQDLTPSISWKNPNITSSKDERISIVSAALDKAVSMLQSNGQFNDSSYGIPGRLCAQMAEFDRLTNQTKYKQTLKQYFALAETVSPEFLNKMVDYGLNYGYAAARAYTAYQDPDFLALAVTSWASARRYTISKEQAALGTIDVKQFNLSTSCQGATLTGGTYVVSHACIHILLIKQWSRPLILPKQISTVLPLALFLLFRLYWQKQHLTRRISMPPSSRQILYSRISSIRPIP
;
A
#
# COMPACT_ATOMS: atom_id res chain seq x y z
N MET A 1 -56.99 -5.81 -2.55
CA MET A 1 -56.13 -6.82 -3.20
C MET A 1 -55.28 -6.12 -4.25
N ARG A 2 -53.97 -5.99 -4.01
CA ARG A 2 -52.97 -5.37 -4.91
C ARG A 2 -51.89 -6.43 -5.21
N PRO A 3 -51.32 -6.49 -6.43
CA PRO A 3 -50.58 -7.66 -6.88
C PRO A 3 -49.13 -7.72 -6.35
N PRO A 4 -48.57 -8.92 -6.14
CA PRO A 4 -47.22 -9.12 -5.59
C PRO A 4 -46.12 -9.14 -6.69
N LEU A 5 -46.27 -8.36 -7.76
CA LEU A 5 -45.38 -8.42 -8.93
C LEU A 5 -44.22 -7.41 -8.92
N LEU A 6 -44.19 -6.49 -7.95
CA LEU A 6 -43.19 -5.40 -7.90
C LEU A 6 -41.93 -5.73 -7.09
N VAL A 7 -41.90 -6.85 -6.35
CA VAL A 7 -40.79 -7.21 -5.46
C VAL A 7 -39.66 -7.97 -6.19
N CYS A 8 -39.94 -8.60 -7.33
CA CYS A 8 -38.93 -9.39 -8.05
C CYS A 8 -37.96 -8.56 -8.93
N ILE A 9 -38.26 -7.28 -9.21
CA ILE A 9 -37.46 -6.47 -10.15
C ILE A 9 -36.28 -5.75 -9.46
N LEU A 10 -36.28 -5.62 -8.13
CA LEU A 10 -35.23 -4.87 -7.41
C LEU A 10 -34.13 -5.73 -6.77
N VAL A 11 -34.23 -7.06 -6.81
CA VAL A 11 -33.25 -7.97 -6.18
C VAL A 11 -32.21 -8.51 -7.18
N VAL A 12 -32.46 -8.41 -8.48
CA VAL A 12 -31.57 -8.97 -9.52
C VAL A 12 -30.31 -8.12 -9.82
N PRO A 13 -30.23 -6.78 -9.65
CA PRO A 13 -29.03 -6.07 -10.08
C PRO A 13 -27.82 -6.20 -9.15
N PHE A 14 -27.95 -6.80 -7.95
CA PHE A 14 -26.84 -6.91 -7.01
C PHE A 14 -26.00 -8.20 -7.11
N ILE A 15 -26.42 -9.20 -7.91
CA ILE A 15 -25.66 -10.46 -8.05
C ILE A 15 -24.60 -10.39 -9.18
N VAL A 16 -24.61 -9.34 -10.02
CA VAL A 16 -23.79 -9.27 -11.25
C VAL A 16 -22.47 -8.49 -11.09
N SER A 17 -22.16 -7.89 -9.94
CA SER A 17 -20.87 -7.18 -9.75
C SER A 17 -19.67 -8.10 -9.44
N GLY A 18 -19.84 -9.42 -9.52
CA GLY A 18 -18.78 -10.41 -9.40
C GLY A 18 -18.18 -10.86 -10.75
N ALA A 19 -18.45 -10.16 -11.85
CA ALA A 19 -17.69 -10.40 -13.09
C ALA A 19 -16.21 -10.16 -12.77
N ALA A 20 -15.43 -11.23 -12.73
CA ALA A 20 -13.98 -11.17 -12.62
C ALA A 20 -13.50 -10.15 -13.67
N GLN A 21 -12.97 -9.01 -13.22
CA GLN A 21 -12.30 -8.10 -14.13
C GLN A 21 -11.27 -8.92 -14.86
N ASP A 22 -11.29 -8.87 -16.19
CA ASP A 22 -10.28 -9.52 -17.00
C ASP A 22 -8.91 -8.93 -16.60
N LEU A 23 -8.16 -9.68 -15.79
CA LEU A 23 -6.83 -9.31 -15.34
C LEU A 23 -5.79 -9.60 -16.42
N THR A 24 -6.22 -9.98 -17.63
CA THR A 24 -5.30 -10.15 -18.76
C THR A 24 -4.67 -8.79 -19.06
N PRO A 25 -3.35 -8.64 -18.87
CA PRO A 25 -2.68 -7.38 -19.20
C PRO A 25 -2.93 -7.08 -20.67
N SER A 26 -3.23 -5.81 -20.98
CA SER A 26 -3.36 -5.36 -22.36
C SER A 26 -2.18 -5.83 -23.19
N ILE A 27 -2.41 -6.19 -24.46
CA ILE A 27 -1.38 -6.72 -25.37
C ILE A 27 -0.20 -5.75 -25.48
N SER A 28 -0.42 -4.44 -25.38
CA SER A 28 0.63 -3.42 -25.38
C SER A 28 1.58 -3.50 -24.17
N TRP A 29 1.17 -4.14 -23.07
CA TRP A 29 2.01 -4.39 -21.89
C TRP A 29 2.75 -5.72 -21.94
N LYS A 30 2.30 -6.67 -22.77
CA LYS A 30 2.95 -7.99 -22.87
C LYS A 30 4.32 -7.89 -23.53
N ASN A 31 4.48 -7.01 -24.52
CA ASN A 31 5.73 -6.77 -25.25
C ASN A 31 5.98 -5.27 -25.43
N PRO A 32 6.41 -4.55 -24.38
CA PRO A 32 6.79 -3.15 -24.53
C PRO A 32 8.01 -3.03 -25.45
N ASN A 33 7.97 -2.13 -26.42
CA ASN A 33 9.14 -1.77 -27.22
C ASN A 33 10.06 -0.87 -26.37
N ILE A 34 11.01 -1.48 -25.67
CA ILE A 34 11.98 -0.76 -24.83
C ILE A 34 13.19 -0.41 -25.68
N THR A 35 13.27 0.85 -26.10
CA THR A 35 14.38 1.37 -26.93
C THR A 35 15.61 1.77 -26.12
N SER A 36 15.48 1.97 -24.80
CA SER A 36 16.58 2.35 -23.92
C SER A 36 17.47 1.16 -23.55
N SER A 37 18.77 1.42 -23.41
CA SER A 37 19.73 0.38 -23.03
C SER A 37 19.52 -0.10 -21.59
N LYS A 38 20.09 -1.25 -21.23
CA LYS A 38 20.03 -1.73 -19.84
C LYS A 38 20.70 -0.74 -18.88
N ASP A 39 21.87 -0.22 -19.25
CA ASP A 39 22.66 0.67 -18.39
C ASP A 39 21.99 2.04 -18.23
N GLU A 40 21.38 2.55 -19.30
CA GLU A 40 20.57 3.77 -19.24
C GLU A 40 19.39 3.61 -18.27
N ARG A 41 18.66 2.49 -18.35
CA ARG A 41 17.55 2.21 -17.41
C ARG A 41 18.03 2.07 -15.98
N ILE A 42 19.16 1.40 -15.74
CA ILE A 42 19.77 1.28 -14.42
C ILE A 42 20.12 2.67 -13.88
N SER A 43 20.74 3.52 -14.70
CA SER A 43 21.11 4.89 -14.34
C SER A 43 19.89 5.73 -13.97
N ILE A 44 18.82 5.70 -14.78
CA ILE A 44 17.57 6.42 -14.51
C ILE A 44 16.94 5.97 -13.18
N VAL A 45 16.84 4.66 -12.94
CA VAL A 45 16.24 4.14 -11.70
C VAL A 45 17.12 4.47 -10.50
N SER A 46 18.45 4.35 -10.64
CA SER A 46 19.39 4.69 -9.58
C SER A 46 19.28 6.16 -9.19
N ALA A 47 19.25 7.08 -10.17
CA ALA A 47 19.08 8.51 -9.94
C ALA A 47 17.72 8.85 -9.31
N ALA A 48 16.65 8.16 -9.71
CA ALA A 48 15.33 8.34 -9.11
C ALA A 48 15.29 7.89 -7.64
N LEU A 49 15.93 6.76 -7.32
CA LEU A 49 16.06 6.29 -5.94
C LEU A 49 16.90 7.25 -5.10
N ASP A 50 18.05 7.70 -5.60
CA ASP A 50 18.88 8.71 -4.92
C ASP A 50 18.09 9.99 -4.66
N LYS A 51 17.27 10.43 -5.62
CA LYS A 51 16.41 11.59 -5.46
C LYS A 51 15.34 11.39 -4.39
N ALA A 52 14.72 10.20 -4.34
CA ALA A 52 13.74 9.87 -3.31
C ALA A 52 14.40 9.82 -1.92
N VAL A 53 15.59 9.23 -1.82
CA VAL A 53 16.41 9.21 -0.60
C VAL A 53 16.72 10.63 -0.14
N SER A 54 17.07 11.55 -1.05
CA SER A 54 17.36 12.95 -0.70
C SER A 54 16.14 13.74 -0.20
N MET A 55 14.94 13.18 -0.29
CA MET A 55 13.70 13.81 0.22
C MET A 55 13.31 13.32 1.61
N LEU A 56 14.05 12.35 2.16
CA LEU A 56 13.88 11.90 3.53
C LEU A 56 14.45 12.95 4.51
N GLN A 57 13.76 13.13 5.63
CA GLN A 57 14.19 13.94 6.76
C GLN A 57 15.31 13.20 7.53
N SER A 58 15.93 13.88 8.50
CA SER A 58 16.98 13.31 9.35
C SER A 58 16.54 12.10 10.17
N ASN A 59 15.23 11.95 10.42
CA ASN A 59 14.63 10.79 11.08
C ASN A 59 14.29 9.63 10.11
N GLY A 60 14.69 9.72 8.84
CA GLY A 60 14.43 8.71 7.82
C GLY A 60 12.98 8.66 7.33
N GLN A 61 12.16 9.68 7.59
CA GLN A 61 10.76 9.76 7.13
C GLN A 61 10.58 10.84 6.05
N PHE A 62 9.56 10.72 5.20
CA PHE A 62 9.16 11.83 4.33
C PHE A 62 8.26 12.80 5.09
N ASN A 63 8.37 14.09 4.74
CA ASN A 63 7.45 15.10 5.25
C ASN A 63 5.99 14.77 4.87
N ASP A 64 5.07 14.94 5.83
CA ASP A 64 3.62 14.72 5.65
C ASP A 64 3.20 13.36 5.09
N SER A 65 4.01 12.31 5.31
CA SER A 65 3.74 10.95 4.82
C SER A 65 3.37 9.98 5.95
N SER A 66 2.73 8.86 5.61
CA SER A 66 2.54 7.78 6.59
C SER A 66 3.84 6.99 6.81
N TYR A 67 4.01 6.50 8.04
CA TYR A 67 5.21 5.77 8.49
C TYR A 67 5.63 4.63 7.54
N GLY A 68 4.69 3.97 6.88
CA GLY A 68 4.98 2.86 5.96
C GLY A 68 5.58 3.27 4.60
N ILE A 69 5.52 4.56 4.21
CA ILE A 69 5.98 5.01 2.88
C ILE A 69 7.50 4.88 2.71
N PRO A 70 8.36 5.34 3.64
CA PRO A 70 9.80 5.09 3.54
C PRO A 70 10.16 3.60 3.55
N GLY A 71 9.40 2.76 4.27
CA GLY A 71 9.56 1.30 4.20
C GLY A 71 9.40 0.75 2.78
N ARG A 72 8.46 1.29 1.99
CA ARG A 72 8.31 0.90 0.57
C ARG A 72 9.49 1.35 -0.28
N LEU A 73 10.03 2.56 -0.06
CA LEU A 73 11.25 3.01 -0.72
C LEU A 73 12.42 2.07 -0.38
N CYS A 74 12.57 1.67 0.89
CA CYS A 74 13.60 0.74 1.32
C CYS A 74 13.51 -0.61 0.57
N ALA A 75 12.29 -1.14 0.39
CA ALA A 75 12.09 -2.36 -0.39
C ALA A 75 12.51 -2.19 -1.86
N GLN A 76 12.23 -1.04 -2.47
CA GLN A 76 12.64 -0.73 -3.84
C GLN A 76 14.16 -0.62 -3.99
N MET A 77 14.85 -0.03 -3.01
CA MET A 77 16.31 0.05 -2.99
C MET A 77 16.96 -1.34 -2.91
N ALA A 78 16.46 -2.20 -2.01
CA ALA A 78 16.92 -3.59 -1.91
C ALA A 78 16.67 -4.38 -3.20
N GLU A 79 15.51 -4.19 -3.83
CA GLU A 79 15.20 -4.85 -5.10
C GLU A 79 16.06 -4.37 -6.26
N PHE A 80 16.33 -3.07 -6.32
CA PHE A 80 17.23 -2.51 -7.32
C PHE A 80 18.61 -3.16 -7.23
N ASP A 81 19.19 -3.19 -6.03
CA ASP A 81 20.49 -3.81 -5.78
C ASP A 81 20.48 -5.30 -6.13
N ARG A 82 19.44 -6.04 -5.74
CA ARG A 82 19.27 -7.45 -6.11
C ARG A 82 19.19 -7.67 -7.63
N LEU A 83 18.43 -6.84 -8.34
CA LEU A 83 18.20 -6.98 -9.79
C LEU A 83 19.39 -6.51 -10.63
N THR A 84 20.19 -5.60 -10.11
CA THR A 84 21.39 -5.07 -10.77
C THR A 84 22.68 -5.75 -10.29
N ASN A 85 22.58 -6.65 -9.32
CA ASN A 85 23.70 -7.32 -8.66
C ASN A 85 24.70 -6.31 -8.06
N GLN A 86 24.16 -5.32 -7.34
CA GLN A 86 24.90 -4.27 -6.67
C GLN A 86 24.60 -4.28 -5.17
N THR A 87 25.37 -3.51 -4.41
CA THR A 87 25.15 -3.30 -2.97
C THR A 87 25.16 -1.82 -2.61
N LYS A 88 24.81 -0.95 -3.58
CA LYS A 88 24.88 0.51 -3.46
C LYS A 88 24.12 1.02 -2.24
N TYR A 89 22.97 0.43 -1.95
CA TYR A 89 22.05 0.90 -0.92
C TYR A 89 22.12 0.13 0.39
N LYS A 90 22.96 -0.91 0.49
CA LYS A 90 23.04 -1.77 1.68
C LYS A 90 23.27 -0.97 2.97
N GLN A 91 24.25 -0.06 2.98
CA GLN A 91 24.56 0.72 4.18
C GLN A 91 23.47 1.74 4.51
N THR A 92 22.92 2.40 3.50
CA THR A 92 21.80 3.34 3.64
C THR A 92 20.57 2.65 4.24
N LEU A 93 20.29 1.41 3.82
CA LEU A 93 19.20 0.61 4.38
C LEU A 93 19.43 0.29 5.86
N LYS A 94 20.64 -0.12 6.26
CA LYS A 94 20.96 -0.34 7.69
C LYS A 94 20.67 0.91 8.53
N GLN A 95 21.10 2.08 8.05
CA GLN A 95 20.85 3.36 8.71
C GLN A 95 19.35 3.66 8.81
N TYR A 96 18.59 3.48 7.72
CA TYR A 96 17.16 3.79 7.73
C TYR A 96 16.32 2.84 8.57
N PHE A 97 16.66 1.55 8.64
CA PHE A 97 15.97 0.66 9.57
C PHE A 97 16.21 1.05 11.03
N ALA A 98 17.42 1.46 11.39
CA ALA A 98 17.71 1.96 12.75
C ALA A 98 16.93 3.23 13.08
N LEU A 99 16.80 4.16 12.12
CA LEU A 99 15.99 5.37 12.28
C LEU A 99 14.49 5.04 12.40
N ALA A 100 13.99 4.10 11.60
CA ALA A 100 12.61 3.64 11.67
C ALA A 100 12.28 3.02 13.04
N GLU A 101 13.15 2.14 13.57
CA GLU A 101 13.02 1.57 14.91
C GLU A 101 13.01 2.65 16.01
N THR A 102 13.76 3.73 15.83
CA THR A 102 13.74 4.87 16.78
C THR A 102 12.40 5.60 16.76
N VAL A 103 11.75 5.70 15.59
CA VAL A 103 10.45 6.36 15.44
C VAL A 103 9.29 5.47 15.91
N SER A 104 9.36 4.18 15.67
CA SER A 104 8.34 3.20 16.09
C SER A 104 9.02 1.87 16.41
N PRO A 105 9.33 1.62 17.69
CA PRO A 105 10.01 0.41 18.12
C PRO A 105 9.32 -0.87 17.65
N GLU A 106 10.12 -1.88 17.30
CA GLU A 106 9.67 -3.16 16.75
C GLU A 106 8.79 -3.02 15.49
N PHE A 107 8.97 -1.91 14.78
CA PHE A 107 8.15 -1.43 13.67
C PHE A 107 6.66 -1.28 14.00
N LEU A 108 6.26 -1.23 15.27
CA LEU A 108 4.85 -1.10 15.65
C LEU A 108 4.38 0.35 15.58
N ASN A 109 3.59 0.65 14.56
CA ASN A 109 2.91 1.94 14.41
C ASN A 109 1.40 1.79 14.68
N LYS A 110 0.66 2.92 14.74
CA LYS A 110 -0.80 2.93 14.94
C LYS A 110 -1.53 1.92 14.05
N MET A 111 -1.08 1.81 12.80
CA MET A 111 -1.51 0.78 11.88
C MET A 111 -0.40 -0.26 11.71
N VAL A 112 -0.70 -1.53 11.99
CA VAL A 112 0.25 -2.65 11.92
C VAL A 112 0.80 -2.83 10.49
N ASP A 113 -0.02 -2.57 9.48
CA ASP A 113 0.36 -2.67 8.07
C ASP A 113 1.47 -1.66 7.68
N TYR A 114 1.57 -0.52 8.37
CA TYR A 114 2.64 0.45 8.13
C TYR A 114 3.99 -0.12 8.51
N GLY A 115 4.07 -0.73 9.70
CA GLY A 115 5.24 -1.46 10.19
C GLY A 115 5.66 -2.61 9.29
N LEU A 116 4.69 -3.37 8.79
CA LEU A 116 4.93 -4.49 7.88
C LEU A 116 5.62 -4.08 6.57
N ASN A 117 5.55 -2.82 6.13
CA ASN A 117 6.33 -2.36 4.97
C ASN A 117 7.84 -2.43 5.25
N TYR A 118 8.28 -2.13 6.48
CA TYR A 118 9.69 -2.26 6.86
C TYR A 118 10.09 -3.72 7.01
N GLY A 119 9.25 -4.57 7.61
CA GLY A 119 9.49 -6.02 7.65
C GLY A 119 9.64 -6.63 6.25
N TYR A 120 8.76 -6.23 5.32
CA TYR A 120 8.87 -6.61 3.91
C TYR A 120 10.18 -6.13 3.28
N ALA A 121 10.53 -4.85 3.47
CA ALA A 121 11.78 -4.29 2.97
C ALA A 121 13.01 -5.02 3.52
N ALA A 122 13.00 -5.36 4.80
CA ALA A 122 14.08 -6.09 5.46
C ALA A 122 14.21 -7.51 4.88
N ALA A 123 13.10 -8.22 4.62
CA ALA A 123 13.14 -9.51 3.94
C ALA A 123 13.71 -9.42 2.51
N ARG A 124 13.36 -8.36 1.75
CA ARG A 124 13.97 -8.11 0.42
C ARG A 124 15.46 -7.80 0.53
N ALA A 125 15.87 -7.01 1.53
CA ALA A 125 17.27 -6.70 1.80
C ALA A 125 18.07 -7.95 2.19
N TYR A 126 17.53 -8.83 3.04
CA TYR A 126 18.15 -10.12 3.33
C TYR A 126 18.33 -10.95 2.06
N THR A 127 17.31 -11.01 1.20
CA THR A 127 17.40 -11.72 -0.08
C THR A 127 18.50 -11.14 -0.97
N ALA A 128 18.64 -9.81 -1.01
CA ALA A 128 19.64 -9.11 -1.81
C ALA A 128 21.08 -9.27 -1.28
N TYR A 129 21.27 -9.23 0.05
CA TYR A 129 22.59 -9.08 0.66
C TYR A 129 23.06 -10.26 1.54
N GLN A 130 22.17 -11.21 1.84
CA GLN A 130 22.40 -12.34 2.77
C GLN A 130 22.94 -11.89 4.14
N ASP A 131 22.52 -10.71 4.59
CA ASP A 131 23.00 -10.10 5.83
C ASP A 131 22.02 -10.38 6.98
N PRO A 132 22.44 -11.10 8.04
CA PRO A 132 21.55 -11.58 9.09
C PRO A 132 20.87 -10.45 9.87
N ASP A 133 21.43 -9.23 9.87
CA ASP A 133 20.79 -8.07 10.51
C ASP A 133 19.43 -7.77 9.86
N PHE A 134 19.34 -7.85 8.53
CA PHE A 134 18.07 -7.64 7.83
C PHE A 134 17.07 -8.77 8.10
N LEU A 135 17.55 -10.02 8.25
CA LEU A 135 16.68 -11.12 8.64
C LEU A 135 16.11 -10.90 10.04
N ALA A 136 16.94 -10.48 10.99
CA ALA A 136 16.50 -10.18 12.35
C ALA A 136 15.41 -9.10 12.36
N LEU A 137 15.60 -8.01 11.61
CA LEU A 137 14.59 -6.94 11.49
C LEU A 137 13.27 -7.44 10.86
N ALA A 138 13.36 -8.30 9.83
CA ALA A 138 12.18 -8.91 9.22
C ALA A 138 11.40 -9.78 10.21
N VAL A 139 12.11 -10.61 10.98
CA VAL A 139 11.54 -11.46 12.03
C VAL A 139 10.89 -10.61 13.13
N THR A 140 11.55 -9.56 13.61
CA THR A 140 11.00 -8.64 14.61
C THR A 140 9.69 -8.01 14.13
N SER A 141 9.68 -7.43 12.91
CA SER A 141 8.47 -6.82 12.35
C SER A 141 7.31 -7.82 12.23
N TRP A 142 7.60 -9.04 11.75
CA TRP A 142 6.61 -10.10 11.63
C TRP A 142 6.06 -10.55 12.98
N ALA A 143 6.94 -10.84 13.95
CA ALA A 143 6.55 -11.26 15.29
C ALA A 143 5.69 -10.20 15.99
N SER A 144 6.07 -8.92 15.83
CA SER A 144 5.31 -7.81 16.37
C SER A 144 3.92 -7.68 15.76
N ALA A 145 3.82 -7.74 14.43
CA ALA A 145 2.54 -7.70 13.74
C ALA A 145 1.65 -8.91 14.10
N ARG A 146 2.24 -10.10 14.25
CA ARG A 146 1.52 -11.34 14.55
C ARG A 146 0.75 -11.27 15.86
N ARG A 147 1.24 -10.53 16.86
CA ARG A 147 0.54 -10.30 18.14
C ARG A 147 -0.84 -9.65 17.94
N TYR A 148 -1.05 -8.93 16.84
CA TYR A 148 -2.32 -8.27 16.50
C TYR A 148 -3.17 -9.06 15.51
N THR A 149 -2.71 -10.24 15.05
CA THR A 149 -3.44 -11.09 14.12
C THR A 149 -4.15 -12.24 14.85
N ILE A 150 -5.47 -12.31 14.67
CA ILE A 150 -6.34 -13.29 15.33
C ILE A 150 -6.00 -14.70 14.84
N SER A 151 -5.64 -15.60 15.76
CA SER A 151 -5.52 -17.04 15.51
C SER A 151 -6.89 -17.72 15.43
N LYS A 152 -6.93 -18.98 14.99
CA LYS A 152 -8.17 -19.74 14.90
C LYS A 152 -8.79 -19.95 16.30
N GLU A 153 -7.93 -20.18 17.28
CA GLU A 153 -8.26 -20.40 18.68
C GLU A 153 -8.83 -19.12 19.30
N GLN A 154 -8.17 -17.98 19.07
CA GLN A 154 -8.64 -16.66 19.51
C GLN A 154 -9.96 -16.27 18.86
N ALA A 155 -10.17 -16.60 17.57
CA ALA A 155 -11.45 -16.38 16.91
C ALA A 155 -12.59 -17.21 17.53
N ALA A 156 -12.29 -18.44 17.98
CA ALA A 156 -13.27 -19.31 18.64
C ALA A 156 -13.59 -18.86 20.08
N LEU A 157 -12.57 -18.42 20.82
CA LEU A 157 -12.72 -17.89 22.18
C LEU A 157 -13.34 -16.49 22.22
N GLY A 158 -13.30 -15.77 21.10
CA GLY A 158 -13.75 -14.38 21.03
C GLY A 158 -12.84 -13.43 21.78
N THR A 159 -11.54 -13.73 21.92
CA THR A 159 -10.58 -12.91 22.70
C THR A 159 -9.22 -12.88 22.02
N ILE A 160 -8.44 -11.80 22.21
CA ILE A 160 -7.03 -11.70 21.77
C ILE A 160 -6.20 -11.03 22.86
N ASP A 161 -4.99 -11.52 23.10
CA ASP A 161 -4.18 -11.12 24.26
C ASP A 161 -3.83 -9.62 24.27
N VAL A 162 -3.67 -9.02 23.08
CA VAL A 162 -3.31 -7.60 22.94
C VAL A 162 -4.50 -6.64 23.05
N LYS A 163 -5.74 -7.13 23.15
CA LYS A 163 -6.94 -6.28 23.26
C LYS A 163 -7.92 -6.81 24.32
N GLN A 164 -8.32 -5.92 25.22
CA GLN A 164 -9.20 -6.23 26.36
C GLN A 164 -10.71 -6.18 25.98
N PHE A 165 -11.09 -6.57 24.77
CA PHE A 165 -12.50 -6.60 24.35
C PHE A 165 -12.89 -7.93 23.71
N ASN A 166 -14.18 -8.27 23.83
CA ASN A 166 -14.74 -9.47 23.21
C ASN A 166 -14.83 -9.28 21.70
N LEU A 167 -14.17 -10.16 20.96
CA LEU A 167 -14.25 -10.27 19.51
C LEU A 167 -15.61 -10.87 19.13
N SER A 168 -16.24 -10.34 18.09
CA SER A 168 -17.32 -11.06 17.43
C SER A 168 -16.78 -12.37 16.84
N THR A 169 -17.52 -13.47 16.90
CA THR A 169 -17.07 -14.74 16.30
C THR A 169 -17.04 -14.69 14.78
N SER A 170 -17.77 -13.75 14.17
CA SER A 170 -17.79 -13.51 12.73
C SER A 170 -18.02 -12.04 12.36
N CYS A 171 -17.63 -11.67 11.14
CA CYS A 171 -17.98 -10.40 10.52
C CYS A 171 -18.63 -10.68 9.16
N GLN A 172 -19.90 -10.30 8.98
CA GLN A 172 -20.66 -10.54 7.75
C GLN A 172 -20.64 -12.02 7.29
N GLY A 173 -20.73 -12.95 8.25
CA GLY A 173 -20.69 -14.40 7.97
C GLY A 173 -19.29 -14.97 7.71
N ALA A 174 -18.24 -14.15 7.71
CA ALA A 174 -16.85 -14.60 7.59
C ALA A 174 -16.19 -14.76 8.97
N THR A 175 -15.34 -15.78 9.12
CA THR A 175 -14.50 -15.96 10.31
C THR A 175 -13.51 -14.80 10.46
N LEU A 176 -13.24 -14.40 11.71
CA LEU A 176 -12.22 -13.39 12.01
C LEU A 176 -10.78 -13.95 11.95
N THR A 177 -10.60 -15.25 11.75
CA THR A 177 -9.26 -15.87 11.67
C THR A 177 -8.39 -15.18 10.62
N GLY A 178 -7.19 -14.73 11.02
CA GLY A 178 -6.27 -13.98 10.16
C GLY A 178 -6.56 -12.49 10.04
N GLY A 179 -7.65 -11.99 10.62
CA GLY A 179 -7.90 -10.56 10.78
C GLY A 179 -6.82 -9.91 11.66
N THR A 180 -6.38 -8.70 11.31
CA THR A 180 -5.38 -7.95 12.06
C THR A 180 -5.96 -6.65 12.57
N TYR A 181 -5.75 -6.36 13.86
CA TYR A 181 -6.24 -5.13 14.50
C TYR A 181 -5.22 -3.99 14.44
N VAL A 182 -5.71 -2.77 14.48
CA VAL A 182 -4.90 -1.56 14.69
C VAL A 182 -4.33 -1.53 16.11
N VAL A 183 -3.16 -0.93 16.30
CA VAL A 183 -2.50 -0.85 17.61
C VAL A 183 -3.28 0.06 18.56
N SER A 184 -3.92 1.12 18.06
CA SER A 184 -4.66 2.08 18.90
C SER A 184 -5.97 1.53 19.49
N HIS A 185 -6.43 2.15 20.58
CA HIS A 185 -7.63 1.76 21.35
C HIS A 185 -8.97 2.11 20.68
N ALA A 186 -8.98 2.72 19.49
CA ALA A 186 -10.20 3.23 18.87
C ALA A 186 -10.44 2.64 17.47
N CYS A 187 -11.45 1.77 17.41
CA CYS A 187 -12.28 1.34 16.28
C CYS A 187 -11.62 0.73 15.02
N ILE A 188 -12.40 -0.15 14.40
CA ILE A 188 -12.01 -1.27 13.55
C ILE A 188 -11.91 -0.84 12.08
N HIS A 189 -10.75 -1.09 11.45
CA HIS A 189 -10.64 -1.33 10.02
C HIS A 189 -10.19 -2.79 9.84
N ILE A 190 -11.10 -3.70 9.45
CA ILE A 190 -10.71 -5.06 9.10
C ILE A 190 -10.03 -4.99 7.73
N LEU A 191 -8.70 -5.04 7.71
CA LEU A 191 -7.92 -5.25 6.49
C LEU A 191 -7.61 -6.74 6.36
N LEU A 192 -8.20 -7.39 5.37
CA LEU A 192 -7.88 -8.76 4.99
C LEU A 192 -6.51 -8.78 4.29
N ILE A 193 -5.46 -9.16 5.02
CA ILE A 193 -4.14 -9.40 4.43
C ILE A 193 -4.16 -10.78 3.75
N LYS A 194 -4.61 -10.84 2.50
CA LYS A 194 -4.60 -12.08 1.68
C LYS A 194 -3.27 -12.33 0.93
N GLN A 195 -2.26 -11.48 1.08
CA GLN A 195 -1.13 -11.45 0.13
C GLN A 195 0.11 -12.28 0.53
N TRP A 196 0.23 -12.78 1.76
CA TRP A 196 1.50 -13.36 2.24
C TRP A 196 1.64 -14.88 2.09
N SER A 197 0.56 -15.61 1.76
CA SER A 197 0.56 -17.08 1.79
C SER A 197 0.98 -17.79 0.51
N ARG A 198 1.53 -17.09 -0.50
CA ARG A 198 2.04 -17.79 -1.70
C ARG A 198 3.47 -18.26 -1.45
N PRO A 199 3.76 -19.57 -1.57
CA PRO A 199 5.11 -20.09 -1.46
C PRO A 199 6.02 -19.45 -2.53
N LEU A 200 7.28 -19.23 -2.14
CA LEU A 200 8.37 -18.73 -2.98
C LEU A 200 8.65 -19.74 -4.12
N ILE A 201 7.80 -19.75 -5.14
CA ILE A 201 8.06 -20.46 -6.39
C ILE A 201 8.66 -19.42 -7.34
N LEU A 202 9.96 -19.55 -7.57
CA LEU A 202 10.69 -18.88 -8.65
C LEU A 202 9.94 -19.03 -9.98
N PRO A 203 9.64 -17.94 -10.69
CA PRO A 203 9.62 -17.98 -12.14
C PRO A 203 10.94 -17.39 -12.64
N LYS A 204 11.73 -18.23 -13.30
CA LYS A 204 12.55 -17.78 -14.43
C LYS A 204 11.63 -17.05 -15.42
N GLN A 205 11.51 -15.73 -15.33
CA GLN A 205 11.26 -14.83 -16.46
C GLN A 205 11.46 -13.38 -16.00
N ILE A 206 12.56 -12.80 -16.48
CA ILE A 206 12.88 -11.37 -16.40
C ILE A 206 12.02 -10.65 -17.43
N SER A 207 10.96 -9.93 -17.03
CA SER A 207 10.39 -8.83 -17.87
C SER A 207 9.37 -7.88 -17.21
N THR A 208 8.99 -8.00 -15.92
CA THR A 208 7.78 -7.31 -15.42
C THR A 208 7.95 -6.34 -14.25
N VAL A 209 9.17 -5.99 -13.83
CA VAL A 209 9.36 -5.11 -12.64
C VAL A 209 9.40 -3.60 -12.99
N LEU A 210 9.82 -3.24 -14.21
CA LEU A 210 9.85 -1.85 -14.66
C LEU A 210 8.47 -1.14 -14.75
N PRO A 211 7.37 -1.80 -15.15
CA PRO A 211 6.07 -1.13 -15.22
C PRO A 211 5.50 -0.70 -13.86
N LEU A 212 5.86 -1.36 -12.75
CA LEU A 212 5.33 -1.01 -11.43
C LEU A 212 6.00 0.26 -10.85
N ALA A 213 7.31 0.41 -11.09
CA ALA A 213 8.05 1.62 -10.70
C ALA A 213 7.60 2.83 -11.51
N LEU A 214 7.37 2.67 -12.83
CA LEU A 214 6.74 3.71 -13.65
C LEU A 214 5.31 4.02 -13.20
N PHE A 215 4.51 3.01 -12.83
CA PHE A 215 3.14 3.23 -12.36
C PHE A 215 3.11 4.03 -11.05
N LEU A 216 4.04 3.79 -10.12
CA LEU A 216 4.16 4.55 -8.88
C LEU A 216 4.67 5.98 -9.12
N LEU A 217 5.65 6.16 -10.02
CA LEU A 217 6.13 7.49 -10.42
C LEU A 217 5.05 8.29 -11.16
N PHE A 218 4.27 7.64 -12.04
CA PHE A 218 3.15 8.28 -12.75
C PHE A 218 2.01 8.65 -11.79
N ARG A 219 1.72 7.81 -10.79
CA ARG A 219 0.70 8.11 -9.76
C ARG A 219 1.12 9.28 -8.87
N LEU A 220 2.40 9.36 -8.48
CA LEU A 220 2.95 10.48 -7.73
C LEU A 220 3.00 11.78 -8.56
N TYR A 221 3.36 11.68 -9.84
CA TYR A 221 3.35 12.80 -10.78
C TYR A 221 1.92 13.33 -11.04
N TRP A 222 0.95 12.42 -11.20
CA TRP A 222 -0.47 12.74 -11.38
C TRP A 222 -1.09 13.38 -10.12
N GLN A 223 -0.76 12.89 -8.92
CA GLN A 223 -1.18 13.54 -7.66
C GLN A 223 -0.63 14.95 -7.52
N LYS A 224 0.65 15.18 -7.90
CA LYS A 224 1.28 16.50 -7.82
C LYS A 224 0.67 17.53 -8.79
N GLN A 225 0.28 17.10 -10.01
CA GLN A 225 -0.41 17.95 -10.99
C GLN A 225 -1.83 18.35 -10.54
N HIS A 226 -2.54 17.48 -9.82
CA HIS A 226 -3.87 17.78 -9.28
C HIS A 226 -3.87 18.65 -8.02
N LEU A 227 -2.82 18.60 -7.19
CA LEU A 227 -2.68 19.52 -6.05
C LEU A 227 -2.26 20.93 -6.49
N THR A 228 -1.38 21.06 -7.48
CA THR A 228 -0.94 22.39 -7.97
C THR A 228 -2.07 23.15 -8.70
N ARG A 229 -3.03 22.45 -9.33
CA ARG A 229 -4.23 23.07 -9.93
C ARG A 229 -5.31 23.52 -8.93
N ARG A 230 -5.21 23.18 -7.64
CA ARG A 230 -6.17 23.61 -6.60
C ARG A 230 -5.72 24.84 -5.78
N ILE A 231 -4.48 25.30 -5.93
CA ILE A 231 -3.93 26.40 -5.12
C ILE A 231 -3.85 27.73 -5.90
N SER A 232 -4.26 27.76 -7.17
CA SER A 232 -4.31 28.98 -7.99
C SER A 232 -5.74 29.29 -8.44
N MET A 233 -6.56 29.81 -7.53
CA MET A 233 -7.70 30.67 -7.89
C MET A 233 -7.90 31.75 -6.82
N PRO A 234 -7.90 33.04 -7.19
CA PRO A 234 -8.08 34.13 -6.25
C PRO A 234 -9.54 34.24 -5.75
N PRO A 235 -9.78 34.88 -4.59
CA PRO A 235 -11.06 34.83 -3.88
C PRO A 235 -12.21 35.61 -4.55
N SER A 236 -12.00 36.23 -5.71
CA SER A 236 -12.96 37.13 -6.36
C SER A 236 -13.93 36.44 -7.34
N SER A 237 -13.79 35.14 -7.62
CA SER A 237 -14.64 34.45 -8.61
C SER A 237 -15.76 33.57 -8.02
N ARG A 238 -15.94 33.53 -6.69
CA ARG A 238 -17.02 32.73 -6.06
C ARG A 238 -18.40 33.41 -6.02
N GLN A 239 -18.54 34.67 -6.46
CA GLN A 239 -19.81 35.41 -6.36
C GLN A 239 -20.63 35.53 -7.66
N ILE A 240 -20.22 34.91 -8.78
CA ILE A 240 -20.93 35.11 -10.07
C ILE A 240 -21.80 33.91 -10.50
N LEU A 241 -21.73 32.75 -9.83
CA LEU A 241 -22.51 31.57 -10.25
C LEU A 241 -23.82 31.31 -9.48
N TYR A 242 -24.15 32.10 -8.46
CA TYR A 242 -25.39 31.96 -7.69
C TYR A 242 -26.45 33.05 -7.97
N SER A 243 -26.18 34.01 -8.86
CA SER A 243 -27.11 35.10 -9.19
C SER A 243 -27.85 34.93 -10.53
N ARG A 244 -27.73 33.78 -11.20
CA ARG A 244 -28.32 33.58 -12.55
C ARG A 244 -29.37 32.45 -12.69
N ILE A 245 -29.85 31.87 -11.59
CA ILE A 245 -30.89 30.82 -11.61
C ILE A 245 -32.22 31.26 -10.93
N SER A 246 -32.32 32.48 -10.39
CA SER A 246 -33.57 33.00 -9.80
C SER A 246 -34.39 33.90 -10.73
N SER A 247 -34.15 33.87 -12.04
CA SER A 247 -34.81 34.74 -13.03
C SER A 247 -35.34 33.97 -14.24
N ILE A 248 -36.24 33.01 -14.01
CA ILE A 248 -37.15 32.52 -15.04
C ILE A 248 -38.54 32.43 -14.40
N ARG A 249 -39.39 33.42 -14.68
CA ARG A 249 -40.85 33.32 -14.47
C ARG A 249 -41.45 32.58 -15.67
N PRO A 250 -42.52 31.80 -15.48
CA PRO A 250 -43.31 31.28 -16.58
C PRO A 250 -44.17 32.40 -17.18
N ILE A 251 -44.23 32.46 -18.50
CA ILE A 251 -45.20 33.26 -19.28
C ILE A 251 -46.32 32.29 -19.69
N PRO A 252 -47.59 32.74 -19.70
CA PRO A 252 -48.82 31.91 -19.77
C PRO A 252 -48.91 30.94 -20.94
#